data_AF-A0A424RAV8-F1
#
_entry.id   AF-A0A424RAV8-F1
#
_cell.length_a   1.000
_cell.length_b   1.000
_cell.length_c   1.000
_cell.angle_alpha   90.00
_cell.angle_beta   90.00
_cell.angle_gamma   90.00
#
_symmetry.space_group_name_H-M   'P 1'
#
loop_
_entity.id
_entity.type
_entity.pdbx_description
1 polymer ?
#
loop_
_entity_poly.entity_id
_entity_poly.type
_entity_poly.pdbx_seq_one_letter_code
_entity_poly.pdbx_strand_id
1 'polypeptide(L)'
;LTDNEMAKLHIRHMVGGRSQEIEEEQVFRFDFPERPGALLNFLNVLGDRWNITMFHYRNHGSAFGRVLVAFQAKAREDASIMEFLDSLGYRYVNETQNRSYQLFLRRT
;
A
#
# COMPACT_ATOMS: atom_id res chain seq x y z
N LEU A 1 6.84 -24.37 3.83
CA LEU A 1 7.38 -23.01 4.12
C LEU A 1 8.02 -22.93 5.51
N THR A 2 7.58 -23.73 6.48
CA THR A 2 8.07 -23.73 7.87
C THR A 2 9.57 -23.96 8.01
N ASP A 3 10.26 -24.59 7.05
CA ASP A 3 11.71 -24.86 7.14
C ASP A 3 12.56 -24.06 6.15
N ASN A 4 11.98 -23.06 5.47
CA ASN A 4 12.71 -22.26 4.49
C ASN A 4 13.30 -20.99 5.15
N GLU A 5 14.53 -21.09 5.63
CA GLU A 5 15.25 -19.98 6.28
C GLU A 5 15.43 -18.77 5.37
N MET A 6 15.67 -18.98 4.08
CA MET A 6 15.81 -17.90 3.11
C MET A 6 14.51 -17.09 2.96
N ALA A 7 13.35 -17.77 2.99
CA ALA A 7 12.05 -17.11 3.01
C ALA A 7 11.79 -16.36 4.32
N LYS A 8 12.16 -16.96 5.45
CA LYS A 8 11.95 -16.38 6.79
C LYS A 8 12.83 -15.16 7.06
N LEU A 9 14.10 -15.21 6.66
CA LEU A 9 15.10 -14.21 7.03
C LEU A 9 15.24 -13.11 5.96
N HIS A 10 15.06 -13.44 4.68
CA HIS A 10 15.35 -12.53 3.59
C HIS A 10 14.10 -12.19 2.76
N ILE A 11 13.53 -13.16 2.05
CA ILE A 11 12.56 -12.85 0.98
C ILE A 11 11.32 -12.15 1.51
N ARG A 12 10.79 -12.51 2.69
CA ARG A 12 9.62 -11.83 3.28
C ARG A 12 9.81 -10.31 3.54
N HIS A 13 11.05 -9.83 3.49
CA HIS A 13 11.39 -8.40 3.62
C HIS A 13 11.69 -7.74 2.28
N MET A 14 11.84 -8.52 1.21
CA MET A 14 12.21 -8.08 -0.13
C MET A 14 11.08 -8.26 -1.16
N VAL A 15 9.96 -8.91 -0.79
CA VAL A 15 8.78 -9.05 -1.67
C VAL A 15 8.33 -7.67 -2.17
N GLY A 16 8.19 -7.54 -3.48
CA GLY A 16 7.92 -6.28 -4.17
C GLY A 16 9.00 -6.02 -5.23
N GLY A 17 9.24 -4.75 -5.52
CA GLY A 17 10.17 -4.31 -6.56
C GLY A 17 9.49 -3.41 -7.57
N ARG A 18 10.22 -3.08 -8.64
CA ARG A 18 9.72 -2.20 -9.71
C ARG A 18 8.88 -2.99 -10.70
N SER A 19 7.78 -2.39 -11.16
CA SER A 19 7.04 -2.87 -12.33
C SER A 19 7.41 -2.04 -13.56
N GLN A 20 7.60 -2.68 -14.71
CA GLN A 20 7.76 -2.00 -16.00
C GLN A 20 6.42 -1.67 -16.66
N GLU A 21 5.34 -2.34 -16.25
CA GLU A 21 4.03 -2.24 -16.90
C GLU A 21 3.18 -1.12 -16.30
N ILE A 22 3.47 -0.71 -15.05
CA ILE A 22 2.72 0.34 -14.39
C ILE A 22 3.41 1.70 -14.58
N GLU A 23 2.72 2.60 -15.26
CA GLU A 23 3.23 3.93 -15.63
C GLU A 23 2.97 4.99 -14.56
N GLU A 24 1.73 5.05 -14.09
CA GLU A 24 1.27 6.05 -13.13
C GLU A 24 0.66 5.34 -11.93
N GLU A 25 1.23 5.61 -10.77
CA GLU A 25 0.74 5.14 -9.48
C GLU A 25 0.68 6.29 -8.49
N GLN A 26 -0.31 6.22 -7.62
CA GLN A 26 -0.37 7.04 -6.42
C GLN A 26 -0.24 6.16 -5.20
N VAL A 27 0.69 6.52 -4.33
CA VAL A 27 1.10 5.71 -3.18
C VAL A 27 0.66 6.37 -1.90
N PHE A 28 0.01 5.60 -1.04
CA PHE A 28 -0.50 6.05 0.23
C PHE A 28 -0.12 5.09 1.35
N ARG A 29 0.20 5.65 2.51
CA ARG A 29 0.46 4.90 3.74
C ARG A 29 -0.64 5.16 4.75
N PHE A 30 -1.29 4.10 5.22
CA PHE A 30 -2.38 4.13 6.19
C PHE A 30 -1.94 3.62 7.55
N ASP A 31 -2.46 4.22 8.61
CA ASP A 31 -2.38 3.68 9.97
C ASP A 31 -3.71 3.00 10.32
N PHE A 32 -3.67 1.68 10.56
CA PHE A 32 -4.82 0.81 10.77
C PHE A 32 -5.01 0.50 12.25
N PRO A 33 -6.15 0.81 12.89
CA PRO A 33 -6.45 0.26 14.20
C PRO A 33 -6.62 -1.26 14.07
N GLU A 34 -5.76 -2.03 14.72
CA GLU A 34 -5.74 -3.47 14.52
C GLU A 34 -6.94 -4.11 15.22
N ARG A 35 -7.89 -4.60 14.42
CA ARG A 35 -9.10 -5.33 14.86
C ARG A 35 -9.37 -6.48 13.90
N PRO A 36 -9.97 -7.59 14.36
CA PRO A 36 -10.36 -8.70 13.49
C PRO A 36 -11.20 -8.20 12.30
N GLY A 37 -10.82 -8.60 11.09
CA GLY A 37 -11.53 -8.24 9.85
C GLY A 37 -11.25 -6.84 9.29
N ALA A 38 -10.51 -5.97 10.00
CA ALA A 38 -10.27 -4.58 9.56
C ALA A 38 -9.61 -4.50 8.17
N LEU A 39 -8.62 -5.38 7.91
CA LEU A 39 -7.92 -5.43 6.62
C LEU A 39 -8.86 -5.83 5.46
N LEU A 40 -9.69 -6.86 5.68
CA LEU A 40 -10.62 -7.33 4.64
C LEU A 40 -11.67 -6.26 4.33
N ASN A 41 -12.22 -5.62 5.36
CA ASN A 41 -13.16 -4.52 5.19
C ASN A 41 -12.53 -3.36 4.41
N PHE A 42 -11.29 -3.01 4.71
CA PHE A 42 -10.56 -1.98 3.96
C PHE A 42 -10.38 -2.33 2.48
N LEU A 43 -9.96 -3.57 2.17
CA LEU A 43 -9.81 -4.01 0.78
C LEU A 43 -11.15 -4.01 0.04
N ASN A 44 -12.24 -4.40 0.70
CA ASN A 44 -13.58 -4.36 0.10
C ASN A 44 -14.01 -2.92 -0.23
N VAL A 45 -13.65 -1.93 0.59
CA VAL A 45 -13.99 -0.54 0.29
C VAL A 45 -13.10 0.02 -0.83
N LEU A 46 -11.80 -0.30 -0.82
CA LEU A 46 -10.83 0.21 -1.82
C LEU A 46 -11.00 -0.38 -3.23
N GLY A 47 -11.36 -1.66 -3.33
CA GLY A 47 -11.23 -2.45 -4.56
C GLY A 47 -12.18 -2.08 -5.71
N ASP A 48 -13.17 -1.23 -5.46
CA ASP A 48 -14.24 -0.97 -6.43
C ASP A 48 -13.92 0.12 -7.48
N ARG A 49 -12.90 0.96 -7.26
CA ARG A 49 -12.64 2.14 -8.10
C ARG A 49 -11.27 2.20 -8.76
N TRP A 50 -10.23 1.72 -8.09
CA TRP A 50 -8.85 1.76 -8.60
C TRP A 50 -8.17 0.41 -8.45
N ASN A 51 -7.38 0.04 -9.45
CA ASN A 51 -6.56 -1.15 -9.39
C ASN A 51 -5.47 -0.96 -8.34
N ILE A 52 -5.39 -1.90 -7.39
CA ILE A 52 -4.27 -1.97 -6.44
C ILE A 52 -3.09 -2.66 -7.12
N THR A 53 -1.98 -1.95 -7.25
CA THR A 53 -0.76 -2.45 -7.91
C THR A 53 0.35 -2.82 -6.93
N MET A 54 0.32 -2.24 -5.73
CA MET A 54 1.20 -2.62 -4.62
C MET A 54 0.39 -2.66 -3.32
N PHE A 55 0.65 -3.68 -2.51
CA PHE A 55 0.08 -3.79 -1.17
C PHE A 55 1.10 -4.38 -0.19
N HIS A 56 1.52 -3.59 0.78
CA HIS A 56 2.47 -3.98 1.82
C HIS A 56 1.86 -3.78 3.19
N TYR A 57 1.60 -4.88 3.90
CA TYR A 57 1.11 -4.87 5.27
C TYR A 57 2.21 -5.22 6.26
N ARG A 58 2.31 -4.43 7.33
CA ARG A 58 3.13 -4.76 8.49
C ARG A 58 2.31 -4.55 9.75
N ASN A 59 2.12 -5.62 10.51
CA ASN A 59 1.71 -5.52 11.91
C ASN A 59 2.91 -4.91 12.68
N HIS A 60 2.65 -3.81 13.39
CA HIS A 60 3.67 -3.11 14.14
C HIS A 60 3.46 -3.23 15.65
N GLY A 61 3.20 -4.45 16.16
CA GLY A 61 3.32 -4.87 17.58
C GLY A 61 2.61 -4.03 18.65
N SER A 62 1.90 -3.01 18.21
CA SER A 62 1.16 -1.98 18.92
C SER A 62 -0.25 -2.03 18.35
N ALA A 63 -1.21 -1.34 18.95
CA ALA A 63 -2.61 -1.36 18.53
C ALA A 63 -2.86 -0.90 17.07
N PHE A 64 -1.80 -0.62 16.28
CA PHE A 64 -1.87 -0.17 14.91
C PHE A 64 -1.02 -1.01 13.94
N GLY A 65 -1.68 -1.51 12.88
CA GLY A 65 -1.02 -2.02 11.68
C GLY A 65 -0.71 -0.87 10.72
N ARG A 66 0.20 -1.10 9.77
CA ARG A 66 0.52 -0.13 8.72
C ARG A 66 0.39 -0.77 7.35
N VAL A 67 -0.32 -0.09 6.46
CA VAL A 67 -0.48 -0.50 5.07
C VAL A 67 0.18 0.55 4.18
N LEU A 68 1.06 0.12 3.29
CA LEU A 68 1.48 0.89 2.12
C LEU A 68 0.75 0.32 0.89
N VAL A 69 -0.01 1.15 0.20
CA VAL A 69 -0.79 0.75 -0.98
C VAL A 69 -0.49 1.69 -2.14
N ALA A 70 -0.41 1.14 -3.34
CA ALA A 70 -0.38 1.93 -4.57
C ALA A 70 -1.62 1.63 -5.41
N PHE A 71 -2.18 2.71 -5.97
CA PHE A 71 -3.29 2.67 -6.90
C PHE A 71 -2.80 3.07 -8.28
N GLN A 72 -3.18 2.30 -9.29
CA GLN A 72 -3.02 2.72 -10.68
C GLN A 72 -4.00 3.87 -10.95
N ALA A 73 -3.50 5.11 -10.92
CA ALA A 73 -4.29 6.31 -11.05
C ALA A 73 -3.45 7.41 -11.69
N LYS A 74 -4.05 8.18 -12.61
CA LYS A 74 -3.37 9.29 -13.27
C LYS A 74 -3.32 10.52 -12.36
N ALA A 75 -2.39 11.44 -12.60
CA ALA A 75 -2.29 12.69 -11.80
C ALA A 75 -3.58 13.54 -11.78
N ARG A 76 -4.43 13.43 -12.81
CA ARG A 76 -5.73 14.12 -12.85
C ARG A 76 -6.77 13.56 -11.86
N GLU A 77 -6.51 12.37 -11.31
CA GLU A 77 -7.39 11.67 -10.36
C GLU A 77 -6.96 11.91 -8.90
N ASP A 78 -5.91 12.70 -8.67
CA ASP A 78 -5.44 13.08 -7.32
C ASP A 78 -6.58 13.58 -6.42
N ALA A 79 -7.44 14.46 -6.95
CA ALA A 79 -8.54 15.03 -6.17
C ALA A 79 -9.60 13.97 -5.83
N SER A 80 -9.98 13.12 -6.79
CA SER A 80 -11.03 12.12 -6.59
C SER A 80 -10.57 10.99 -5.66
N ILE A 81 -9.29 10.62 -5.72
CA ILE A 81 -8.75 9.62 -4.80
C ILE A 81 -8.63 10.18 -3.39
N MET A 82 -8.15 11.41 -3.21
CA MET A 82 -8.06 12.03 -1.88
C MET A 82 -9.43 12.19 -1.24
N GLU A 83 -10.43 12.69 -1.98
CA GLU A 83 -11.81 12.81 -1.48
C GLU A 83 -12.39 11.45 -1.06
N PHE A 84 -12.13 10.41 -1.85
CA PHE A 84 -12.52 9.06 -1.48
C PHE A 84 -11.80 8.56 -0.22
N LEU A 85 -10.48 8.73 -0.12
CA LEU A 85 -9.70 8.30 1.04
C LEU A 85 -10.10 9.03 2.32
N ASP A 86 -10.41 10.33 2.23
CA ASP A 86 -10.95 11.12 3.34
C ASP A 86 -12.29 10.55 3.84
N SER A 87 -13.15 10.08 2.92
CA SER A 87 -14.43 9.46 3.27
C SER A 87 -14.30 8.15 4.06
N LEU A 88 -13.14 7.47 3.99
CA LEU A 88 -12.89 6.23 4.72
C LEU A 88 -12.62 6.46 6.22
N GLY A 89 -12.26 7.68 6.61
CA GLY A 89 -11.96 8.03 8.00
C GLY A 89 -10.68 7.42 8.58
N TYR A 90 -9.81 6.85 7.74
CA TYR A 90 -8.49 6.38 8.15
C TYR A 90 -7.46 7.51 8.06
N ARG A 91 -6.49 7.51 8.98
CA ARG A 91 -5.31 8.38 8.83
C ARG A 91 -4.42 7.84 7.73
N TYR A 92 -4.07 8.68 6.77
CA TYR A 92 -3.14 8.34 5.71
C TYR A 92 -2.16 9.46 5.40
N VAL A 93 -1.09 9.10 4.69
CA VAL A 93 -0.09 10.02 4.16
C VAL A 93 0.13 9.69 2.69
N ASN A 94 0.15 10.70 1.83
CA ASN A 94 0.56 10.54 0.43
C ASN A 94 2.10 10.39 0.36
N GLU A 95 2.56 9.23 -0.08
CA GLU A 95 3.97 8.85 -0.20
C GLU A 95 4.42 8.80 -1.67
N THR A 96 3.60 9.26 -2.63
CA THR A 96 3.91 9.25 -4.08
C THR A 96 5.21 9.99 -4.40
N GLN A 97 5.50 11.07 -3.67
CA GLN A 97 6.72 11.86 -3.80
C GLN A 97 7.85 11.39 -2.87
N ASN A 98 7.66 10.30 -2.12
CA ASN A 98 8.68 9.78 -1.22
C ASN A 98 9.89 9.28 -2.02
N ARG A 99 11.07 9.78 -1.68
CA ARG A 99 12.31 9.47 -2.41
C ARG A 99 12.64 7.98 -2.40
N SER A 100 12.36 7.27 -1.31
CA SER A 100 12.60 5.83 -1.21
C SER A 100 11.68 5.05 -2.13
N TYR A 101 10.40 5.41 -2.22
CA TYR A 101 9.49 4.79 -3.19
C TYR A 101 10.00 5.01 -4.63
N GLN A 102 10.34 6.25 -4.98
CA GLN A 102 10.82 6.59 -6.33
C GLN A 102 12.09 5.84 -6.72
N LEU A 103 13.02 5.64 -5.78
CA LEU A 103 14.31 5.00 -6.04
C LEU A 103 14.23 3.47 -6.11
N PHE A 104 13.29 2.83 -5.40
CA PHE A 104 13.31 1.37 -5.26
C PHE A 104 12.11 0.67 -5.89
N LEU A 105 10.98 1.36 -6.06
CA LEU A 105 9.69 0.75 -6.41
C LEU A 105 9.03 1.38 -7.63
N ARG A 106 9.21 2.69 -7.85
CA ARG A 106 8.67 3.34 -9.05
C ARG A 106 9.37 2.83 -10.33
N ARG A 107 8.61 2.75 -11.42
CA ARG A 107 9.15 2.54 -12.76
C ARG A 107 10.21 3.61 -13.07
N THR A 108 11.35 3.18 -13.64
CA THR A 108 12.39 4.09 -14.17
C THR A 108 12.04 4.55 -15.56
#